data_AF-A0A9W7L6D4-F1
#
_entry.id   AF-A0A9W7L6D4-F1
#
_cell.length_a   1.000
_cell.length_b   1.000
_cell.length_c   1.000
_cell.angle_alpha   90.00
_cell.angle_beta   90.00
_cell.angle_gamma   90.00
#
_symmetry.space_group_name_H-M   'P 1'
#
loop_
_entity.id
_entity.type
_entity.pdbx_description
1 polymer ?
#
loop_
_entity_poly.entity_id
_entity_poly.type
_entity_poly.pdbx_seq_one_letter_code
_entity_poly.pdbx_strand_id
1 'polypeptide(L)'
;MAGKSVELGGSVWDPLGLADLGSEKTLRWFRAAEVKHCRVAMLATMGWAHTCNGWGKIVFPGGESLGSDPWKALDNTPDLGIVQIFLAAGLVEVLTESVLTKGSHYLNSGDGHVNPLMFENVPDKMKDKELKNGRLAMIGIFSFFLGDLVPGSVPLYPTEWIH
;
A
#
# COMPACT_ATOMS: atom_id res chain seq x y z
N MET A 1 -18.02 -6.83 -13.28
CA MET A 1 -17.62 -6.45 -11.91
C MET A 1 -16.17 -6.87 -11.71
N ALA A 2 -15.27 -5.91 -11.54
CA ALA A 2 -13.88 -6.21 -11.22
C ALA A 2 -13.83 -6.86 -9.83
N GLY A 3 -13.14 -8.01 -9.68
CA GLY A 3 -13.11 -8.75 -8.42
C GLY A 3 -13.49 -10.23 -8.53
N LYS A 4 -13.98 -10.70 -9.69
CA LYS A 4 -14.03 -12.14 -9.99
C LYS A 4 -12.61 -12.67 -10.06
N SER A 5 -12.27 -13.61 -9.19
CA SER A 5 -10.97 -14.27 -9.24
C SER A 5 -11.17 -15.78 -9.32
N VAL A 6 -10.22 -16.45 -9.99
CA VAL A 6 -10.19 -17.91 -10.05
C VAL A 6 -10.02 -18.54 -8.65
N GLU A 7 -9.36 -17.82 -7.74
CA GLU A 7 -9.13 -18.26 -6.34
C GLU A 7 -10.42 -18.31 -5.51
N LEU A 8 -11.47 -17.60 -5.95
CA LEU A 8 -12.77 -17.53 -5.31
C LEU A 8 -13.83 -18.29 -6.13
N GLY A 9 -13.40 -19.29 -6.90
CA GLY A 9 -14.30 -20.11 -7.73
C GLY A 9 -15.00 -19.33 -8.85
N GLY A 10 -14.39 -18.23 -9.33
CA GLY A 10 -14.97 -17.38 -10.39
C GLY A 10 -16.08 -16.44 -9.90
N SER A 11 -16.34 -16.42 -8.59
CA SER A 11 -17.32 -15.53 -7.95
C SER A 11 -16.67 -14.24 -7.44
N VAL A 12 -17.50 -13.22 -7.16
CA VAL A 12 -17.06 -12.02 -6.46
C VAL A 12 -17.15 -12.32 -4.97
N TRP A 13 -16.08 -12.03 -4.23
CA TRP A 13 -16.10 -12.21 -2.79
C TRP A 13 -16.71 -11.01 -2.07
N ASP A 14 -17.96 -11.16 -1.64
CA ASP A 14 -18.66 -10.20 -0.78
C ASP A 14 -19.74 -10.91 0.07
N PRO A 15 -19.38 -11.51 1.22
CA PRO A 15 -20.34 -12.18 2.09
C PRO A 15 -21.19 -11.21 2.92
N LEU A 16 -20.67 -9.99 3.12
CA LEU A 16 -21.26 -8.97 3.98
C LEU A 16 -22.15 -8.00 3.19
N GLY A 17 -22.26 -8.17 1.87
CA GLY A 17 -23.07 -7.32 0.98
C GLY A 17 -22.59 -5.87 0.95
N LEU A 18 -21.28 -5.64 1.15
CA LEU A 18 -20.74 -4.29 1.23
C LEU A 18 -20.77 -3.56 -0.12
N ALA A 19 -20.79 -4.30 -1.23
CA ALA A 19 -20.97 -3.74 -2.56
C ALA A 19 -22.35 -3.11 -2.76
N ASP A 20 -23.37 -3.62 -2.05
CA ASP A 20 -24.77 -3.21 -2.16
C ASP A 20 -25.17 -2.14 -1.12
N LEU A 21 -24.26 -1.76 -0.21
CA LEU A 21 -24.51 -0.77 0.83
C LEU A 21 -24.75 0.66 0.29
N GLY A 22 -24.46 0.93 -0.99
CA GLY A 22 -24.50 2.30 -1.51
C GLY A 22 -24.72 2.41 -3.01
N SER A 23 -24.47 3.62 -3.52
CA SER A 23 -24.58 3.94 -4.95
C SER A 23 -23.38 3.41 -5.74
N GLU A 24 -23.46 3.40 -7.07
CA GLU A 24 -22.32 3.04 -7.94
C GLU A 24 -21.07 3.89 -7.64
N LYS A 25 -21.25 5.16 -7.23
CA LYS A 25 -20.15 6.02 -6.79
C LYS A 25 -19.48 5.52 -5.52
N THR A 26 -20.25 4.95 -4.59
CA THR A 26 -19.75 4.34 -3.36
C THR A 26 -18.89 3.11 -3.68
N LEU A 27 -19.33 2.28 -4.63
CA LEU A 27 -18.54 1.12 -5.07
C LEU A 27 -17.23 1.54 -5.78
N ARG A 28 -17.29 2.59 -6.62
CA ARG A 28 -16.08 3.17 -7.23
C ARG A 28 -15.13 3.77 -6.19
N TRP A 29 -15.66 4.38 -5.14
CA TRP A 29 -14.87 4.87 -4.00
C TRP A 29 -14.15 3.73 -3.27
N PHE A 30 -14.86 2.66 -2.90
CA PHE A 30 -14.24 1.50 -2.26
C PHE A 30 -13.16 0.87 -3.11
N ARG A 31 -13.35 0.83 -4.43
CA ARG A 31 -12.33 0.35 -5.35
C ARG A 31 -11.09 1.25 -5.39
N ALA A 32 -11.27 2.57 -5.46
CA ALA A 32 -10.16 3.50 -5.42
C ALA A 32 -9.41 3.43 -4.08
N ALA A 33 -10.14 3.31 -2.97
CA ALA A 33 -9.57 3.12 -1.64
C ALA A 33 -8.75 1.82 -1.56
N GLU A 34 -9.27 0.70 -2.06
CA GLU A 34 -8.55 -0.58 -2.10
C GLU A 34 -7.22 -0.45 -2.84
N VAL A 35 -7.20 0.21 -4.01
CA VAL A 35 -5.96 0.42 -4.79
C VAL A 35 -4.96 1.30 -4.05
N LYS A 36 -5.40 2.40 -3.41
CA LYS A 36 -4.51 3.25 -2.60
C LYS A 36 -3.89 2.47 -1.43
N HIS A 37 -4.69 1.68 -0.71
CA HIS A 37 -4.19 0.83 0.40
C HIS A 37 -3.23 -0.26 -0.11
N CYS A 38 -3.55 -0.89 -1.25
CA CYS A 38 -2.67 -1.87 -1.89
C CYS A 38 -1.29 -1.29 -2.17
N ARG A 39 -1.22 -0.07 -2.74
CA ARG A 39 0.06 0.59 -3.06
C ARG A 39 0.87 0.93 -1.82
N VAL A 40 0.22 1.47 -0.80
CA VAL A 40 0.88 1.76 0.49
C VAL A 40 1.39 0.46 1.12
N ALA A 41 0.59 -0.61 1.13
CA ALA A 41 1.00 -1.90 1.67
C ALA A 41 2.17 -2.53 0.89
N MET A 42 2.17 -2.45 -0.45
CA MET A 42 3.31 -2.92 -1.26
C MET A 42 4.60 -2.17 -0.91
N LEU A 43 4.56 -0.85 -0.78
CA LEU A 43 5.73 -0.06 -0.35
C LEU A 43 6.15 -0.38 1.09
N ALA A 44 5.19 -0.56 2.00
CA ALA A 44 5.46 -0.90 3.38
C ALA A 44 6.12 -2.28 3.53
N THR A 45 5.63 -3.30 2.80
CA THR A 45 6.26 -4.64 2.81
C THR A 45 7.70 -4.61 2.29
N MET A 46 7.96 -3.87 1.22
CA MET A 46 9.32 -3.67 0.71
C MET A 46 10.20 -2.95 1.72
N GLY A 47 9.70 -1.86 2.32
CA GLY A 47 10.44 -1.08 3.32
C GLY A 47 10.78 -1.91 4.56
N TRP A 48 9.82 -2.67 5.08
CA TRP A 48 10.03 -3.57 6.22
C TRP A 48 11.12 -4.60 5.92
N ALA A 49 11.01 -5.32 4.80
CA ALA A 49 12.01 -6.31 4.40
C ALA A 49 13.39 -5.68 4.15
N HIS A 50 13.44 -4.47 3.59
CA HIS A 50 14.70 -3.75 3.36
C HIS A 50 15.40 -3.36 4.66
N THR A 51 14.65 -2.90 5.65
CA THR A 51 15.17 -2.51 6.97
C THR A 51 15.64 -3.74 7.76
N CYS A 52 14.82 -4.80 7.84
CA CYS A 52 15.16 -6.03 8.56
C CYS A 52 16.40 -6.74 7.98
N ASN A 53 16.63 -6.69 6.67
CA ASN A 53 17.83 -7.27 6.05
C ASN A 53 19.11 -6.43 6.27
N GLY A 54 19.05 -5.37 7.07
CA GLY A 54 20.20 -4.50 7.38
C GLY A 54 20.65 -3.62 6.22
N TRP A 55 19.87 -3.56 5.14
CA TRP A 55 20.12 -2.67 3.99
C TRP A 55 19.55 -1.27 4.24
N GLY A 56 18.62 -1.12 5.19
CA GLY A 56 18.02 0.14 5.63
C GLY A 56 18.92 1.06 6.47
N LYS A 57 20.25 0.94 6.38
CA LYS A 57 21.18 1.88 7.01
C LYS A 57 21.16 3.21 6.28
N ILE A 58 20.11 4.00 6.49
CA ILE A 58 20.04 5.39 6.04
C ILE A 58 20.91 6.18 7.00
N VAL A 59 22.04 6.67 6.50
CA VAL A 59 22.93 7.58 7.22
C VAL A 59 22.58 8.98 6.75
N PHE A 60 21.93 9.76 7.63
CA PHE A 60 21.72 11.17 7.34
C PHE A 60 23.06 11.92 7.42
N PRO A 61 23.27 12.99 6.64
CA PRO A 61 24.48 13.81 6.73
C PRO A 61 24.63 14.35 8.16
N GLY A 62 25.58 13.80 8.92
CA GLY A 62 25.86 14.19 10.31
C GLY A 62 25.13 13.39 11.41
N GLY A 63 24.48 12.26 11.11
CA GLY A 63 23.72 11.47 12.09
C GLY A 63 24.15 9.99 12.23
N GLU A 64 23.72 9.35 13.31
CA GLU A 64 23.82 7.90 13.52
C GLU A 64 22.86 7.14 12.58
N SER A 65 23.17 5.87 12.29
CA SER A 65 22.33 5.02 11.44
C SER A 65 21.02 4.69 12.14
N LEU A 66 19.89 4.75 11.42
CA LEU A 66 18.54 4.48 11.97
C LEU A 66 18.37 3.09 12.60
N GLY A 67 19.24 2.12 12.27
CA GLY A 67 19.22 0.76 12.80
C GLY A 67 18.60 -0.26 11.83
N SER A 68 18.60 -1.53 12.24
CA SER A 68 18.02 -2.66 11.50
C SER A 68 16.59 -3.00 11.91
N ASP A 69 16.14 -2.48 13.06
CA ASP A 69 14.82 -2.78 13.60
C ASP A 69 13.83 -1.73 13.07
N PRO A 70 12.75 -2.13 12.38
CA PRO A 70 11.83 -1.19 11.73
C PRO A 70 11.22 -0.15 12.68
N TRP A 71 10.89 -0.55 13.91
CA TRP A 71 10.33 0.37 14.91
C TRP A 71 11.34 1.36 15.45
N LYS A 72 12.54 0.87 15.80
CA LYS A 72 13.62 1.75 16.28
C LYS A 72 14.05 2.70 15.17
N ALA A 73 14.04 2.26 13.92
CA ALA A 73 14.32 3.13 12.76
C ALA A 73 13.28 4.24 12.60
N LEU A 74 12.00 3.98 12.89
CA LEU A 74 10.98 5.01 12.91
C LEU A 74 11.19 5.99 14.08
N ASP A 75 11.43 5.50 15.29
CA ASP A 75 11.65 6.33 16.49
C ASP A 75 12.92 7.18 16.38
N ASN A 76 13.95 6.66 15.70
CA ASN A 76 15.20 7.38 15.44
C ASN A 76 15.09 8.40 14.29
N THR A 77 13.96 8.44 13.57
CA THR A 77 13.80 9.40 12.48
C THR A 77 13.57 10.80 13.07
N PRO A 78 14.36 11.81 12.67
CA PRO A 78 14.16 13.18 13.16
C PRO A 78 12.74 13.69 12.87
N ASP A 79 12.15 14.44 13.81
CA ASP A 79 10.78 15.01 13.67
C ASP A 79 10.59 15.78 12.36
N LEU A 80 11.60 16.57 11.95
CA LEU A 80 11.57 17.31 10.68
C LEU A 80 11.52 16.39 9.46
N GLY A 81 12.16 15.21 9.52
CA GLY A 81 12.09 14.20 8.47
C GLY A 81 10.70 13.61 8.33
N ILE A 82 10.04 13.31 9.47
CA ILE A 82 8.65 12.83 9.48
C ILE A 82 7.71 13.87 8.85
N VAL A 83 7.84 15.14 9.25
CA VAL A 83 7.03 16.23 8.68
C VAL A 83 7.24 16.38 7.16
N GLN A 84 8.48 16.25 6.69
CA GLN A 84 8.79 16.28 5.25
C GLN A 84 8.13 15.12 4.49
N ILE A 85 8.13 13.92 5.07
CA ILE A 85 7.46 12.75 4.47
C ILE A 85 5.95 13.00 4.36
N PHE A 86 5.32 13.50 5.42
CA PHE A 86 3.89 13.83 5.39
C PHE A 86 3.56 14.93 4.38
N LEU A 87 4.38 15.97 4.30
CA LEU A 87 4.19 17.06 3.35
C LEU A 87 4.35 16.57 1.91
N ALA A 88 5.37 15.76 1.64
CA ALA A 88 5.57 15.17 0.33
C ALA A 88 4.42 14.25 -0.07
N ALA A 89 3.95 13.39 0.84
CA ALA A 89 2.79 12.52 0.61
C ALA A 89 1.51 13.34 0.34
N GLY A 90 1.27 14.40 1.13
CA GLY A 90 0.15 15.31 0.94
C GLY A 90 0.22 16.06 -0.40
N LEU A 91 1.41 16.51 -0.81
CA LEU A 91 1.61 17.15 -2.11
C LEU A 91 1.33 16.19 -3.25
N VAL A 92 1.81 14.95 -3.18
CA VAL A 92 1.53 13.91 -4.19
C VAL A 92 0.03 13.65 -4.30
N GLU A 93 -0.68 13.58 -3.17
CA GLU A 93 -2.13 13.38 -3.16
C GLU A 93 -2.86 14.58 -3.80
N VAL A 94 -2.50 15.81 -3.41
CA VAL A 94 -3.09 17.02 -3.98
C VAL A 94 -2.83 17.11 -5.48
N LEU A 95 -1.60 16.87 -5.95
CA LEU A 95 -1.27 16.90 -7.38
C LEU A 95 -2.03 15.82 -8.16
N THR A 96 -2.16 14.64 -7.57
CA THR A 96 -2.90 13.53 -8.16
C THR A 96 -4.37 13.88 -8.32
N GLU A 97 -5.03 14.39 -7.28
CA GLU A 97 -6.46 14.68 -7.32
C GLU A 97 -6.81 15.99 -8.03
N SER A 98 -5.96 17.03 -7.93
CA SER A 98 -6.27 18.37 -8.45
C SER A 98 -5.71 18.68 -9.85
N VAL A 99 -4.55 18.10 -10.22
CA VAL A 99 -3.86 18.42 -11.47
C VAL A 99 -4.01 17.29 -12.49
N LEU A 100 -3.74 16.05 -12.09
CA LEU A 100 -3.74 14.89 -12.99
C LEU A 100 -5.15 14.34 -13.28
N THR A 101 -6.13 14.70 -12.44
CA THR A 101 -7.49 14.15 -12.49
C THR A 101 -8.54 15.17 -12.99
N LYS A 102 -8.10 16.33 -13.54
CA LYS A 102 -9.01 17.36 -14.08
C LYS A 102 -9.90 16.77 -15.19
N GLY A 103 -11.16 16.50 -14.85
CA GLY A 103 -12.20 15.97 -15.74
C GLY A 103 -12.50 14.48 -15.62
N SER A 104 -11.71 13.71 -14.87
CA SER A 104 -11.79 12.24 -14.81
C SER A 104 -11.64 11.70 -13.38
N HIS A 105 -12.31 12.34 -12.41
CA HIS A 105 -12.38 11.81 -11.05
C HIS A 105 -12.88 10.36 -11.08
N TYR A 106 -12.28 9.49 -10.26
CA TYR A 106 -12.66 8.07 -10.19
C TYR A 106 -14.14 7.87 -9.78
N LEU A 107 -14.80 8.93 -9.28
CA LEU A 107 -16.24 8.98 -8.99
C LEU A 107 -17.12 9.36 -10.19
N ASN A 108 -16.54 10.02 -11.21
CA ASN A 108 -17.26 10.59 -12.35
C ASN A 108 -16.82 10.04 -13.73
N SER A 109 -16.09 8.91 -13.76
CA SER A 109 -15.77 8.07 -14.95
C SER A 109 -14.33 8.06 -15.45
N GLY A 110 -13.35 8.54 -14.67
CA GLY A 110 -11.95 8.24 -14.97
C GLY A 110 -11.43 6.99 -14.30
N ASP A 111 -10.39 6.40 -14.88
CA ASP A 111 -9.67 5.27 -14.27
C ASP A 111 -8.94 5.68 -12.97
N GLY A 112 -8.72 6.98 -12.70
CA GLY A 112 -8.10 7.46 -11.46
C GLY A 112 -6.66 6.99 -11.22
N HIS A 113 -6.04 6.36 -12.21
CA HIS A 113 -4.66 5.87 -12.13
C HIS A 113 -3.69 6.98 -12.53
N VAL A 114 -2.76 7.31 -11.63
CA VAL A 114 -1.58 8.10 -11.97
C VAL A 114 -0.69 7.27 -12.88
N ASN A 115 -0.53 7.70 -14.13
CA ASN A 115 0.32 7.04 -15.12
C ASN A 115 1.46 7.99 -15.51
N PRO A 116 2.52 8.08 -14.69
CA PRO A 116 3.62 9.02 -14.94
C PRO A 116 4.40 8.65 -16.20
N LEU A 117 4.29 7.41 -16.66
CA LEU A 117 4.98 6.87 -17.84
C LEU A 117 4.08 6.86 -19.09
N MET A 118 2.87 7.41 -19.01
CA MET A 118 1.91 7.51 -20.12
C MET A 118 1.70 6.20 -20.90
N PHE A 119 1.75 5.04 -20.23
CA PHE A 119 1.38 3.78 -20.89
C PHE A 119 -0.05 3.84 -21.43
N GLU A 120 -0.18 3.81 -22.75
CA GLU A 120 -1.47 3.81 -23.42
C GLU A 120 -2.12 2.42 -23.29
N ASN A 121 -3.43 2.38 -23.00
CA ASN A 121 -4.23 1.14 -22.93
C ASN A 121 -3.68 0.07 -21.96
N VAL A 122 -3.61 0.39 -20.66
CA VAL A 122 -3.28 -0.58 -19.60
C VAL A 122 -4.26 -1.77 -19.66
N PRO A 123 -3.81 -3.00 -19.95
CA PRO A 123 -4.69 -4.16 -20.04
C PRO A 123 -5.33 -4.47 -18.69
N ASP A 124 -6.60 -4.92 -18.69
CA ASP A 124 -7.32 -5.30 -17.46
C ASP A 124 -6.57 -6.38 -16.65
N LYS A 125 -5.84 -7.26 -17.35
CA LYS A 125 -4.98 -8.27 -16.71
C LYS A 125 -3.91 -7.65 -15.79
N MET A 126 -3.40 -6.46 -16.10
CA MET A 126 -2.42 -5.77 -15.25
C MET A 126 -3.07 -5.14 -14.02
N LYS A 127 -4.27 -4.56 -14.17
CA LYS A 127 -5.06 -4.06 -13.04
C LYS A 127 -5.36 -5.19 -12.05
N ASP A 128 -5.76 -6.36 -12.54
CA ASP A 128 -6.00 -7.55 -11.69
C ASP A 128 -4.72 -8.05 -10.98
N LYS A 129 -3.56 -7.97 -11.65
CA LYS A 129 -2.27 -8.32 -11.02
C LYS A 129 -1.89 -7.35 -9.91
N GLU A 130 -2.06 -6.04 -10.13
CA GLU A 130 -1.79 -5.00 -9.13
C GLU A 130 -2.62 -5.26 -7.87
N LEU A 131 -3.90 -5.56 -8.01
CA LEU A 131 -4.78 -5.83 -6.88
C LEU A 131 -4.46 -7.13 -6.16
N LYS A 132 -4.12 -8.19 -6.88
CA LYS A 132 -3.74 -9.47 -6.26
C LYS A 132 -2.46 -9.30 -5.45
N ASN A 133 -1.45 -8.64 -6.01
CA ASN A 133 -0.21 -8.33 -5.30
C ASN A 133 -0.47 -7.40 -4.12
N GLY A 134 -1.34 -6.40 -4.30
CA GLY A 134 -1.75 -5.48 -3.24
C GLY A 134 -2.47 -6.14 -2.07
N ARG A 135 -3.44 -7.03 -2.35
CA ARG A 135 -4.14 -7.82 -1.32
C ARG A 135 -3.18 -8.73 -0.56
N LEU A 136 -2.26 -9.38 -1.28
CA LEU A 136 -1.20 -10.17 -0.64
C LEU A 136 -0.32 -9.29 0.25
N ALA A 137 0.09 -8.11 -0.23
CA ALA A 137 0.91 -7.18 0.53
C ALA A 137 0.21 -6.65 1.78
N MET A 138 -1.10 -6.36 1.71
CA MET A 138 -1.89 -5.93 2.88
C MET A 138 -1.90 -6.99 3.98
N ILE A 139 -2.07 -8.26 3.63
CA ILE A 139 -2.01 -9.38 4.60
C ILE A 139 -0.56 -9.58 5.08
N GLY A 140 0.42 -9.43 4.18
CA GLY A 140 1.84 -9.59 4.49
C GLY A 140 2.35 -8.60 5.53
N ILE A 141 2.10 -7.29 5.33
CA ILE A 141 2.56 -6.27 6.28
C ILE A 141 1.87 -6.40 7.63
N PHE A 142 0.60 -6.79 7.67
CA PHE A 142 -0.11 -7.06 8.91
C PHE A 142 0.48 -8.26 9.65
N SER A 143 0.91 -9.29 8.90
CA SER A 143 1.59 -10.45 9.47
C SER A 143 2.96 -10.07 10.04
N PHE A 144 3.71 -9.19 9.39
CA PHE A 144 4.98 -8.68 9.91
C PHE A 144 4.78 -7.88 11.20
N PHE A 145 3.77 -7.02 11.22
CA PHE A 145 3.38 -6.25 12.40
C PHE A 145 3.02 -7.16 13.59
N LEU A 146 2.19 -8.19 13.37
CA LEU A 146 1.80 -9.13 14.42
C LEU A 146 2.96 -10.03 14.87
N GLY A 147 3.83 -10.45 13.95
CA GLY A 147 5.00 -11.28 14.25
C GLY A 147 5.97 -10.59 15.19
N ASP A 148 6.12 -9.27 15.06
CA ASP A 148 6.96 -8.46 15.92
C ASP A 148 6.28 -8.13 17.26
N LEU A 149 5.00 -7.77 17.25
CA LEU A 149 4.25 -7.44 18.47
C LEU A 149 4.02 -8.66 19.38
N VAL A 150 3.73 -9.82 18.79
CA VAL A 150 3.45 -11.07 19.50
C VAL A 150 4.35 -12.17 18.93
N PRO A 151 5.51 -12.43 19.57
CA PRO A 151 6.43 -13.47 19.13
C PRO A 151 5.74 -14.84 19.03
N GLY A 152 5.89 -15.50 17.89
CA GLY A 152 5.29 -16.81 17.62
C GLY A 152 3.84 -16.79 17.14
N SER A 153 3.23 -15.61 16.95
CA SER A 153 1.88 -15.48 16.36
C SER A 153 1.83 -15.91 14.89
N VAL A 154 2.93 -15.72 14.15
CA VAL A 154 3.08 -16.12 12.75
C VAL A 154 4.18 -17.19 12.65
N PRO A 155 3.82 -18.47 12.39
CA PRO A 155 4.77 -19.59 12.46
C PRO A 155 5.94 -19.53 11.47
N LEU A 156 5.79 -18.79 10.37
CA LEU A 156 6.81 -18.67 9.31
C LEU A 156 7.54 -17.32 9.32
N TYR A 157 7.36 -16.52 10.38
CA TYR A 157 8.08 -15.25 10.49
C TYR A 157 9.56 -15.53 10.78
N PRO A 158 10.52 -14.92 10.02
CA PRO A 158 11.93 -15.12 10.26
C PRO A 158 12.29 -14.68 11.69
N THR A 159 12.81 -15.60 12.50
CA THR A 159 13.25 -15.28 13.87
C THR A 159 14.41 -14.29 13.88
N GLU A 160 15.15 -14.18 12.78
CA GLU A 160 16.21 -13.20 12.57
C GLU A 160 15.69 -11.76 12.44
N TRP A 161 14.39 -11.56 12.27
CA TRP A 161 13.77 -10.24 12.20
C TRP A 161 13.08 -9.85 13.52
N ILE A 162 13.13 -10.73 14.54
CA ILE A 162 12.64 -10.46 15.89
C ILE A 162 13.86 -10.10 16.76
N HIS A 163 14.00 -8.82 17.14
CA HIS A 163 15.13 -8.32 17.94
C HIS A 163 14.71 -7.39 19.10
#